data_AF-A0A5S3YLU7-F1
#
_entry.id   AF-A0A5S3YLU7-F1
#
_cell.length_a   1.000
_cell.length_b   1.000
_cell.length_c   1.000
_cell.angle_alpha   90.00
_cell.angle_beta   90.00
_cell.angle_gamma   90.00
#
_symmetry.space_group_name_H-M   'P 1'
#
loop_
_entity.id
_entity.type
_entity.pdbx_description
1 polymer ?
#
loop_
_entity_poly.entity_id
_entity_poly.type
_entity_poly.pdbx_seq_one_letter_code
_entity_poly.pdbx_strand_id
1 'polypeptide(L)'
;VGLKAQQIAFFEDIATAMIMQIKQRAEHQLRQALTHTVIGRPVNFQAIGGEQSNQQATDILTVAAKRAGFLEVDFLFEPLAAGID
;
A
#
# COMPACT_ATOMS: atom_id res chain seq x y z
N VAL A 1 10.13 -17.36 7.25
CA VAL A 1 11.29 -16.48 6.97
C VAL A 1 10.76 -15.30 6.17
N GLY A 2 10.85 -14.08 6.71
CA GLY A 2 10.38 -12.86 6.04
C GLY A 2 11.38 -12.27 5.05
N LEU A 3 11.02 -11.16 4.41
CA LEU A 3 11.88 -10.42 3.48
C LEU A 3 13.13 -9.87 4.18
N LYS A 4 14.26 -9.83 3.45
CA LYS A 4 15.48 -9.16 3.90
C LYS A 4 15.31 -7.64 3.81
N ALA A 5 16.01 -6.89 4.66
CA ALA A 5 15.92 -5.42 4.71
C ALA A 5 16.10 -4.73 3.33
N GLN A 6 17.02 -5.22 2.51
CA GLN A 6 17.25 -4.66 1.18
C GLN A 6 16.09 -4.93 0.21
N GLN A 7 15.39 -6.06 0.36
CA GLN A 7 14.19 -6.35 -0.43
C GLN A 7 13.02 -5.47 0.03
N ILE A 8 12.89 -5.25 1.34
CA ILE A 8 11.87 -4.35 1.91
C ILE A 8 12.02 -2.94 1.32
N ALA A 9 13.22 -2.36 1.41
CA ALA A 9 13.50 -1.02 0.87
C ALA A 9 13.19 -0.93 -0.64
N PHE A 10 13.58 -1.96 -1.40
CA PHE A 10 13.28 -2.03 -2.83
C PHE A 10 11.77 -2.05 -3.11
N PHE A 11 10.99 -2.84 -2.36
CA PHE A 11 9.53 -2.87 -2.51
C PHE A 11 8.87 -1.57 -2.05
N GLU A 12 9.36 -0.93 -0.99
CA GLU A 12 8.90 0.39 -0.57
C GLU A 12 9.06 1.42 -1.68
N ASP A 13 10.21 1.44 -2.36
CA ASP A 13 10.48 2.40 -3.42
C ASP A 13 9.58 2.17 -4.64
N ILE A 14 9.39 0.91 -5.05
CA ILE A 14 8.47 0.55 -6.14
C ILE A 14 7.03 0.94 -5.79
N ALA A 15 6.56 0.54 -4.60
CA ALA A 15 5.20 0.83 -4.16
C ALA A 15 4.98 2.35 -4.04
N THR A 16 5.98 3.10 -3.55
CA THR A 16 5.92 4.56 -3.46
C THR A 16 5.72 5.17 -4.84
N ALA A 17 6.55 4.78 -5.82
CA ALA A 17 6.45 5.29 -7.19
C ALA A 17 5.07 5.01 -7.81
N MET A 18 4.54 3.80 -7.60
CA MET A 18 3.20 3.43 -8.09
C MET A 18 2.09 4.26 -7.43
N ILE A 19 2.10 4.37 -6.10
CA ILE A 19 1.06 5.11 -5.36
C ILE A 19 1.12 6.60 -5.69
N MET A 20 2.32 7.18 -5.81
CA MET A 20 2.51 8.58 -6.25
C MET A 20 1.89 8.83 -7.61
N GLN A 21 2.13 7.95 -8.58
CA GLN A 21 1.60 8.08 -9.93
C GLN A 21 0.07 7.99 -9.95
N ILE A 22 -0.51 7.07 -9.17
CA ILE A 22 -1.97 6.93 -9.02
C ILE A 22 -2.56 8.19 -8.38
N LYS A 23 -1.97 8.66 -7.27
CA LYS A 23 -2.42 9.86 -6.56
C LYS A 23 -2.37 11.08 -7.47
N GLN A 24 -1.23 11.34 -8.13
CA GLN A 24 -1.08 12.50 -9.01
C GLN A 24 -2.13 12.50 -10.13
N ARG A 25 -2.39 11.34 -10.75
CA ARG A 25 -3.42 11.21 -11.78
C ARG A 25 -4.82 11.51 -11.23
N ALA A 26 -5.15 10.97 -10.05
CA ALA A 26 -6.44 11.19 -9.41
C ALA A 26 -6.64 12.65 -8.99
N GLU A 27 -5.62 13.27 -8.37
CA GLU A 27 -5.64 14.68 -7.99
C GLU A 27 -5.79 15.60 -9.21
N HIS A 28 -5.10 15.30 -10.31
CA HIS A 28 -5.24 16.05 -11.56
C HIS A 28 -6.66 15.95 -12.13
N GLN A 29 -7.28 14.77 -12.09
CA GLN A 29 -8.65 14.56 -12.57
C GLN A 29 -9.69 15.26 -11.69
N LEU A 30 -9.52 15.21 -10.36
CA LEU A 30 -10.46 15.78 -9.39
C LEU A 30 -10.21 17.28 -9.14
N ARG A 31 -9.03 17.79 -9.51
CA ARG A 31 -8.54 19.15 -9.20
C ARG A 31 -8.58 19.45 -7.70
N GLN A 32 -8.29 18.44 -6.88
CA GLN A 32 -8.17 18.57 -5.43
C GLN A 32 -6.99 17.72 -4.93
N ALA A 33 -6.42 18.11 -3.79
CA ALA A 33 -5.45 17.28 -3.09
C ALA A 33 -6.16 16.10 -2.41
N LEU A 34 -5.60 14.90 -2.55
CA LEU A 34 -6.05 13.70 -1.86
C LEU A 34 -5.18 13.45 -0.65
N THR A 35 -5.77 13.58 0.53
CA THR A 35 -5.08 13.45 1.82
C THR A 35 -5.35 12.12 2.51
N HIS A 36 -6.38 11.37 2.09
CA HIS A 36 -6.80 10.12 2.71
C HIS A 36 -6.87 9.03 1.64
N THR A 37 -6.50 7.80 2.00
CA THR A 37 -6.63 6.65 1.11
C THR A 37 -6.93 5.36 1.86
N VAL A 38 -7.66 4.47 1.20
CA VAL A 38 -7.92 3.12 1.67
C VAL A 38 -7.24 2.16 0.69
N ILE A 39 -6.35 1.30 1.18
CA ILE A 39 -5.55 0.39 0.38
C ILE A 39 -6.01 -1.05 0.64
N GLY A 40 -6.28 -1.79 -0.43
CA GLY A 40 -6.53 -3.23 -0.34
C GLY A 40 -5.28 -3.98 0.11
N ARG A 41 -5.41 -4.87 1.09
CA ARG A 41 -4.38 -5.84 1.46
C ARG A 41 -4.82 -7.28 1.14
N PRO A 42 -3.95 -8.10 0.55
CA PRO A 42 -4.24 -9.50 0.31
C PRO A 42 -4.37 -10.26 1.62
N VAL A 43 -5.28 -11.24 1.66
CA VAL A 43 -5.59 -12.04 2.85
C VAL A 43 -4.41 -12.92 3.27
N ASN A 44 -3.61 -13.39 2.30
CA ASN A 44 -2.42 -14.21 2.55
C ASN A 44 -1.34 -13.91 1.50
N PHE A 45 -0.22 -13.32 1.90
CA PHE A 45 1.00 -13.40 1.10
C PHE A 45 1.51 -14.85 1.17
N GLN A 46 1.38 -15.61 0.08
CA GLN A 46 1.83 -17.01 -0.02
C GLN A 46 3.36 -17.15 -0.08
N ALA A 47 4.07 -16.62 0.92
CA ALA A 47 5.46 -16.94 1.18
C ALA A 47 5.57 -17.71 2.50
N ILE A 48 6.57 -18.58 2.60
CA ILE A 48 6.84 -19.47 3.75
C ILE A 48 7.13 -18.62 5.00
N GLY A 49 6.09 -18.22 5.74
CA GLY A 49 6.23 -17.25 6.83
C GLY A 49 4.95 -16.64 7.41
N GLY A 50 3.76 -16.90 6.88
CA GLY A 50 2.48 -16.57 7.51
C GLY A 50 2.30 -15.08 7.87
N GLU A 51 1.82 -14.81 9.08
CA GLU A 51 1.50 -13.45 9.59
C GLU A 51 2.65 -12.44 9.48
N GLN A 52 3.90 -12.89 9.63
CA GLN A 52 5.06 -11.99 9.52
C GLN A 52 5.18 -11.39 8.10
N SER A 53 4.88 -12.18 7.07
CA SER A 53 4.88 -11.70 5.68
C SER A 53 3.75 -10.72 5.43
N ASN A 54 2.58 -10.96 6.04
CA ASN A 54 1.44 -10.05 5.93
C ASN A 54 1.75 -8.71 6.60
N GLN A 55 2.36 -8.73 7.79
CA GLN A 55 2.76 -7.50 8.48
C GLN A 55 3.78 -6.72 7.66
N GLN A 56 4.81 -7.39 7.13
CA GLN A 56 5.82 -6.74 6.28
C GLN A 56 5.19 -6.08 5.03
N ALA A 57 4.22 -6.73 4.40
CA ALA A 57 3.52 -6.15 3.26
C ALA A 57 2.70 -4.90 3.65
N THR A 58 1.97 -4.96 4.77
CA THR A 58 1.23 -3.80 5.29
C THR A 58 2.18 -2.66 5.66
N ASP A 59 3.35 -2.95 6.24
CA ASP A 59 4.36 -1.94 6.58
C ASP A 59 4.92 -1.26 5.33
N ILE A 60 5.27 -2.05 4.30
CA ILE A 60 5.75 -1.54 3.00
C ILE A 60 4.71 -0.59 2.38
N LEU A 61 3.44 -1.01 2.33
CA LEU A 61 2.36 -0.21 1.77
C LEU A 61 2.10 1.06 2.60
N THR A 62 2.20 0.97 3.92
CA THR A 62 2.04 2.12 4.82
C THR A 62 3.13 3.16 4.58
N VAL A 63 4.39 2.72 4.51
CA VAL A 63 5.53 3.60 4.23
C VAL A 63 5.37 4.25 2.85
N ALA A 64 5.01 3.46 1.84
CA ALA A 64 4.82 3.94 0.48
C ALA A 64 3.70 4.98 0.36
N ALA A 65 2.55 4.74 1.01
CA ALA A 65 1.43 5.67 1.00
C ALA A 65 1.76 7.00 1.72
N LYS A 66 2.47 6.94 2.86
CA LYS A 66 2.95 8.14 3.55
C LYS A 66 3.98 8.91 2.71
N ARG A 67 4.92 8.22 2.06
CA ARG A 67 5.89 8.86 1.14
C ARG A 67 5.20 9.51 -0.06
N ALA A 68 4.09 8.95 -0.53
CA ALA A 68 3.25 9.57 -1.56
C ALA A 68 2.44 10.80 -1.06
N GLY A 69 2.50 11.10 0.24
CA GLY A 69 1.90 12.29 0.84
C GLY A 69 0.43 12.10 1.25
N PHE A 70 -0.04 10.88 1.48
CA PHE A 70 -1.29 10.66 2.22
C PHE A 70 -1.06 10.93 3.71
N LEU A 71 -2.01 11.61 4.35
CA LEU A 71 -2.03 11.90 5.77
C LEU A 71 -2.61 10.72 6.57
N GLU A 72 -3.68 10.12 6.05
CA GLU A 72 -4.34 8.96 6.65
C GLU A 72 -4.42 7.80 5.66
N VAL A 73 -4.11 6.60 6.13
CA VAL A 73 -4.03 5.37 5.33
C VAL A 73 -4.71 4.25 6.10
N ASP A 74 -5.80 3.74 5.54
CA ASP A 74 -6.52 2.59 6.06
C ASP A 74 -6.30 1.36 5.17
N PHE A 75 -6.51 0.18 5.75
CA PHE A 75 -6.38 -1.09 5.02
C PHE A 75 -7.68 -1.89 5.05
N LEU A 76 -8.13 -2.34 3.88
CA LEU A 76 -9.25 -3.28 3.73
C LEU A 76 -8.79 -4.62 3.20
N PHE A 77 -9.39 -5.71 3.66
CA PHE A 77 -9.12 -7.03 3.09
C PHE A 77 -9.69 -7.15 1.67
N GLU A 78 -8.97 -7.82 0.78
CA GLU A 78 -9.34 -7.95 -0.64
C GLU A 78 -10.63 -8.73 -1.02
N PRO A 79 -11.40 -9.42 -0.15
CA PRO A 79 -12.78 -9.78 -0.48
C PRO A 79 -13.79 -8.66 -0.17
N LEU A 80 -13.43 -7.68 0.68
CA LEU A 80 -14.29 -6.55 1.03
C LEU A 80 -14.01 -5.34 0.13
N ALA A 81 -12.75 -5.03 -0.17
CA ALA A 81 -12.38 -3.90 -1.02
C ALA A 81 -12.94 -4.00 -2.46
N ALA A 82 -13.06 -5.21 -3.00
CA ALA A 82 -13.66 -5.47 -4.31
C ALA A 82 -15.20 -5.43 -4.31
N GLY A 83 -15.84 -5.32 -3.14
CA GLY A 83 -17.28 -5.32 -2.96
C GLY A 83 -17.85 -4.05 -2.33
N ILE A 84 -17.04 -3.00 -2.12
CA ILE A 84 -17.55 -1.67 -1.75
C ILE A 84 -17.86 -0.92 -3.06
N ASP A 85 -19.16 -0.84 -3.37
CA ASP A 85 -19.78 0.09 -4.34
C ASP A 85 -20.04 1.45 -3.67
#